data_AF-X1LR07-F1
#
_entry.id   AF-X1LR07-F1
#
_cell.length_a   1.000
_cell.length_b   1.000
_cell.length_c   1.000
_cell.angle_alpha   90.00
_cell.angle_beta   90.00
_cell.angle_gamma   90.00
#
_symmetry.space_group_name_H-M   'P 1'
#
loop_
_entity.id
_entity.type
_entity.pdbx_description
1 polymer ?
#
loop_
_entity_poly.entity_id
_entity_poly.type
_entity_poly.pdbx_seq_one_letter_code
_entity_poly.pdbx_strand_id
1 'polypeptide(L)'
;PEAKEKEKEEKFLFDGYKEIQKECGQWMKDLSKCSYYEKKPTDFKDEEKHRKIRTVDVGGTAWGSAVHRILDYLVKEDPDEQLLSLHGERALEKQGISQKRKEELVRIVREFKKSDLYQRLKKAELKYSEVPFTINIEPAHPFYTELAGQDSRSVILSGTIDLVFKEADGWVVVDYKTDRPKNKKDYPKTVFNFLLESFL
;
A
#
# COMPACT_ATOMS: atom_id res chain seq x y z
N PRO A 1 36.77 62.07 -5.83
CA PRO A 1 35.31 61.87 -5.67
C PRO A 1 34.88 60.51 -6.23
N GLU A 2 35.19 60.24 -7.51
CA GLU A 2 34.81 59.00 -8.22
C GLU A 2 35.36 57.71 -7.60
N ALA A 3 36.60 57.72 -7.06
CA ALA A 3 37.19 56.53 -6.43
C ALA A 3 36.47 56.11 -5.13
N LYS A 4 35.96 57.09 -4.36
CA LYS A 4 35.21 56.82 -3.11
C LYS A 4 33.78 56.36 -3.37
N GLU A 5 33.21 56.70 -4.53
CA GLU A 5 31.89 56.24 -4.95
C GLU A 5 31.95 54.80 -5.46
N LYS A 6 32.98 54.44 -6.25
CA LYS A 6 33.21 53.06 -6.70
C LYS A 6 33.48 52.07 -5.56
N GLU A 7 34.29 52.45 -4.57
CA GLU A 7 34.53 51.60 -3.38
C GLU A 7 33.25 51.41 -2.54
N LYS A 8 32.35 52.41 -2.50
CA LYS A 8 31.06 52.29 -1.82
C LYS A 8 30.12 51.36 -2.59
N GLU A 9 30.04 51.49 -3.91
CA GLU A 9 29.22 50.60 -4.77
C GLU A 9 29.68 49.14 -4.69
N GLU A 10 30.99 48.88 -4.76
CA GLU A 10 31.54 47.53 -4.62
C GLU A 10 31.24 46.92 -3.25
N LYS A 11 31.30 47.73 -2.19
CA LYS A 11 30.98 47.28 -0.83
C LYS A 11 29.48 46.98 -0.65
N PHE A 12 28.61 47.80 -1.24
CA PHE A 12 27.16 47.55 -1.27
C PHE A 12 26.81 46.29 -2.07
N LEU A 13 27.45 46.07 -3.22
CA LEU A 13 27.32 44.85 -4.03
C LEU A 13 27.81 43.61 -3.27
N PHE A 14 28.91 43.72 -2.54
CA PHE A 14 29.47 42.63 -1.74
C PHE A 14 28.61 42.28 -0.52
N ASP A 15 28.06 43.28 0.17
CA ASP A 15 27.14 43.07 1.28
C ASP A 15 25.80 42.47 0.79
N GLY A 16 25.28 42.94 -0.35
CA GLY A 16 24.12 42.33 -1.01
C GLY A 16 24.37 40.88 -1.44
N TYR A 17 25.56 40.57 -1.96
CA TYR A 17 25.95 39.20 -2.31
C TYR A 17 26.00 38.27 -1.08
N LYS A 18 26.49 38.76 0.07
CA LYS A 18 26.49 38.00 1.33
C LYS A 18 25.09 37.76 1.87
N GLU A 19 24.20 38.74 1.75
CA GLU A 19 22.80 38.60 2.15
C GLU A 19 22.13 37.47 1.34
N ILE A 20 22.31 37.49 0.01
CA ILE A 20 21.79 36.46 -0.90
C ILE A 20 22.40 35.09 -0.59
N GLN A 21 23.71 35.00 -0.32
CA GLN A 21 24.34 33.74 0.07
C GLN A 21 23.77 33.18 1.38
N LYS A 22 23.49 34.06 2.35
CA LYS A 22 22.90 33.67 3.63
C LYS A 22 21.45 33.21 3.48
N GLU A 23 20.65 33.91 2.67
CA GLU A 23 19.29 33.51 2.33
C GLU A 23 19.26 32.17 1.59
N CYS A 24 20.09 32.01 0.55
CA CYS A 24 20.23 30.75 -0.18
C CYS A 24 20.69 29.60 0.73
N GLY A 25 21.63 29.86 1.65
CA GLY A 25 22.06 28.88 2.64
C GLY A 25 20.94 28.48 3.61
N GLN A 26 20.12 29.44 4.01
CA GLN A 26 18.95 29.19 4.84
C GLN A 26 17.88 28.39 4.07
N TRP A 27 17.60 28.72 2.81
CA TRP A 27 16.69 27.99 1.95
C TRP A 27 17.16 26.54 1.73
N MET A 28 18.45 26.31 1.47
CA MET A 28 19.01 24.96 1.40
C MET A 28 18.83 24.19 2.72
N LYS A 29 19.00 24.86 3.85
CA LYS A 29 18.81 24.25 5.18
C LYS A 29 17.35 23.92 5.47
N ASP A 30 16.41 24.70 4.97
CA ASP A 30 14.98 24.47 5.16
C ASP A 30 14.43 23.45 4.16
N LEU A 31 14.88 23.47 2.90
CA LEU A 31 14.56 22.45 1.89
C LEU A 31 15.18 21.08 2.19
N SER A 32 16.27 21.04 2.97
CA SER A 32 16.86 19.77 3.41
C SER A 32 16.08 19.09 4.54
N LYS A 33 15.12 19.78 5.16
CA LYS A 33 14.22 19.18 6.15
C LYS A 33 13.06 18.51 5.44
N CYS A 34 12.91 17.21 5.67
CA CYS A 34 11.80 16.43 5.12
C CYS A 34 10.47 16.99 5.62
N SER A 35 9.61 17.45 4.70
CA SER A 35 8.31 18.09 5.03
C SER A 35 7.23 17.08 5.43
N TYR A 36 7.39 15.82 5.03
CA TYR A 36 6.47 14.72 5.33
C TYR A 36 7.24 13.41 5.50
N TYR A 37 6.57 12.38 6.00
CA TYR A 37 7.07 11.00 5.96
C TYR A 37 6.23 10.15 5.03
N GLU A 38 6.86 9.28 4.25
CA GLU A 38 6.14 8.24 3.51
C GLU A 38 6.10 6.96 4.35
N LYS A 39 4.91 6.35 4.46
CA LYS A 39 4.70 5.08 5.14
C LYS A 39 3.79 4.17 4.32
N LYS A 40 3.95 2.87 4.52
CA LYS A 40 3.06 1.82 3.98
C LYS A 40 2.29 1.14 5.10
N PRO A 41 1.09 0.59 4.83
CA PRO A 41 0.38 -0.26 5.78
C PRO A 41 1.24 -1.39 6.38
N THR A 42 2.22 -1.88 5.61
CA THR A 42 3.16 -2.92 6.05
C THR A 42 4.18 -2.46 7.09
N ASP A 43 4.43 -1.16 7.20
CA ASP A 43 5.43 -0.61 8.11
C ASP A 43 4.92 -0.55 9.56
N PHE A 44 3.60 -0.69 9.74
CA PHE A 44 2.92 -0.75 11.04
C PHE A 44 2.77 -2.17 11.58
N LYS A 45 3.51 -3.14 11.02
CA LYS A 45 3.55 -4.52 11.54
C LYS A 45 4.26 -4.55 12.88
N ASP A 46 3.61 -4.07 13.93
CA ASP A 46 3.95 -4.37 15.31
C ASP A 46 3.60 -5.86 15.53
N GLU A 47 4.55 -6.75 15.22
CA GLU A 47 4.33 -8.19 15.11
C GLU A 47 3.74 -8.81 16.38
N GLU A 48 3.97 -8.20 17.55
CA GLU A 48 3.45 -8.64 18.84
C GLU A 48 1.95 -8.36 19.05
N LYS A 49 1.40 -7.29 18.45
CA LYS A 49 -0.01 -6.91 18.66
C LYS A 49 -0.96 -7.55 17.65
N HIS A 50 -0.51 -7.79 16.41
CA HIS A 50 -1.39 -8.16 15.29
C HIS A 50 -1.25 -9.60 14.76
N ARG A 51 -0.20 -10.36 15.11
CA ARG A 51 -0.07 -11.79 14.74
C ARG A 51 -0.29 -12.71 15.95
N LYS A 52 -1.53 -12.84 16.40
CA LYS A 52 -1.90 -13.87 17.42
C LYS A 52 -1.99 -15.30 16.88
N ILE A 53 -1.89 -15.47 15.56
CA ILE A 53 -2.10 -16.77 14.90
C ILE A 53 -0.78 -17.19 14.25
N ARG A 54 -0.23 -18.31 14.71
CA ARG A 54 0.94 -18.93 14.06
C ARG A 54 0.53 -19.37 12.66
N THR A 55 1.27 -18.97 11.64
CA THR A 55 1.03 -19.37 10.25
C THR A 55 2.11 -20.33 9.74
N VAL A 56 1.80 -21.06 8.68
CA VAL A 56 2.76 -21.82 7.87
C VAL A 56 3.00 -21.00 6.62
N ASP A 57 4.28 -20.70 6.37
CA ASP A 57 4.69 -20.08 5.13
C ASP A 57 4.56 -21.09 3.99
N VAL A 58 3.81 -20.71 2.95
CA VAL A 58 3.55 -21.51 1.75
C VAL A 58 4.34 -21.00 0.53
N GLY A 59 5.30 -20.09 0.70
CA GLY A 59 6.18 -19.64 -0.38
C GLY A 59 6.57 -18.16 -0.35
N GLY A 60 6.42 -17.50 0.79
CA GLY A 60 6.81 -16.14 1.08
C GLY A 60 6.11 -15.10 0.23
N THR A 61 6.70 -13.90 0.19
CA THR A 61 6.21 -12.75 -0.55
C THR A 61 6.00 -13.05 -2.04
N ALA A 62 6.91 -13.81 -2.66
CA ALA A 62 6.82 -14.15 -4.08
C ALA A 62 5.54 -14.95 -4.40
N TRP A 63 5.21 -15.93 -3.56
CA TRP A 63 3.96 -16.69 -3.72
C TRP A 63 2.73 -15.81 -3.49
N GLY A 64 2.76 -14.97 -2.45
CA GLY A 64 1.72 -13.97 -2.19
C GLY A 64 1.45 -13.10 -3.42
N SER A 65 2.49 -12.54 -4.02
CA SER A 65 2.41 -11.72 -5.22
C SER A 65 1.86 -12.48 -6.43
N ALA A 66 2.18 -13.77 -6.59
CA ALA A 66 1.60 -14.59 -7.67
C ALA A 66 0.10 -14.84 -7.47
N VAL A 67 -0.34 -15.07 -6.22
CA VAL A 67 -1.75 -15.24 -5.86
C VAL A 67 -2.53 -13.94 -6.06
N HIS A 68 -2.03 -12.82 -5.57
CA HIS A 68 -2.63 -11.50 -5.79
C HIS A 68 -2.81 -11.22 -7.28
N ARG A 69 -1.77 -11.46 -8.09
CA ARG A 69 -1.80 -11.22 -9.53
C ARG A 69 -2.85 -12.06 -10.27
N ILE A 70 -3.02 -13.33 -9.92
CA ILE A 70 -4.03 -14.17 -10.59
C ILE A 70 -5.45 -13.81 -10.13
N LEU A 71 -5.63 -13.41 -8.87
CA LEU A 71 -6.92 -12.94 -8.36
C LEU A 71 -7.31 -11.59 -8.96
N ASP A 72 -6.37 -10.66 -9.14
CA ASP A 72 -6.60 -9.41 -9.86
C ASP A 72 -7.12 -9.66 -11.28
N TYR A 73 -6.43 -10.53 -12.02
CA TYR A 73 -6.83 -10.93 -13.36
C TYR A 73 -8.23 -11.56 -13.38
N LEU A 74 -8.53 -12.41 -12.39
CA LEU A 74 -9.85 -13.02 -12.25
C LEU A 74 -10.96 -11.96 -12.06
N VAL A 75 -10.74 -10.97 -11.20
CA VAL A 75 -11.76 -9.96 -10.86
C VAL A 75 -12.06 -9.06 -12.06
N LYS A 76 -11.01 -8.65 -12.78
CA LYS A 76 -11.08 -7.74 -13.94
C LYS A 76 -11.66 -8.40 -15.19
N GLU A 77 -11.19 -9.59 -15.53
CA GLU A 77 -11.44 -10.19 -16.85
C GLU A 77 -12.44 -11.36 -16.81
N ASP A 78 -12.74 -11.92 -15.64
CA ASP A 78 -13.55 -13.15 -15.46
C ASP A 78 -13.25 -14.25 -16.50
N PRO A 79 -11.97 -14.67 -16.63
CA PRO A 79 -11.51 -15.55 -17.69
C PRO A 79 -12.04 -16.99 -17.54
N ASP A 80 -12.06 -17.70 -18.66
CA ASP A 80 -12.20 -19.16 -18.67
C ASP A 80 -10.97 -19.88 -18.06
N GLU A 81 -11.06 -21.20 -17.88
CA GLU A 81 -9.96 -21.98 -17.28
C GLU A 81 -8.68 -22.00 -18.14
N GLN A 82 -8.77 -21.88 -19.46
CA GLN A 82 -7.59 -21.91 -20.34
C GLN A 82 -6.79 -20.62 -20.19
N LEU A 83 -7.46 -19.47 -20.28
CA LEU A 83 -6.85 -18.16 -20.06
C LEU A 83 -6.34 -18.02 -18.63
N LEU A 84 -7.08 -18.52 -17.64
CA LEU A 84 -6.65 -18.53 -16.24
C LEU A 84 -5.38 -19.35 -16.05
N SER A 85 -5.27 -20.54 -16.66
CA SER A 85 -4.07 -21.37 -16.60
C SER A 85 -2.86 -20.64 -17.19
N LEU A 86 -3.02 -20.02 -18.37
CA LEU A 86 -1.95 -19.28 -19.04
C LEU A 86 -1.50 -18.06 -18.22
N HIS A 87 -2.44 -17.33 -17.63
CA HIS A 87 -2.12 -16.20 -16.75
C HIS A 87 -1.47 -16.65 -15.44
N GLY A 88 -1.86 -17.82 -14.91
CA GLY A 88 -1.20 -18.44 -13.77
C GLY A 88 0.27 -18.77 -14.05
N GLU A 89 0.57 -19.34 -15.22
CA GLU A 89 1.96 -19.61 -15.64
C GLU A 89 2.81 -18.33 -15.67
N ARG A 90 2.28 -17.28 -16.30
CA ARG A 90 2.93 -15.97 -16.35
C ARG A 90 3.10 -15.34 -14.96
N ALA A 91 2.13 -15.53 -14.06
CA ALA A 91 2.20 -15.01 -12.70
C ALA A 91 3.34 -15.68 -11.91
N LEU A 92 3.50 -17.01 -12.05
CA LEU A 92 4.61 -17.75 -11.45
C LEU A 92 5.96 -17.36 -12.04
N GLU A 93 6.05 -17.28 -13.37
CA GLU A 93 7.28 -16.91 -14.08
C GLU A 93 7.79 -15.53 -13.65
N LYS A 94 6.89 -14.53 -13.57
CA LYS A 94 7.25 -13.17 -13.11
C LYS A 94 7.82 -13.13 -11.69
N GLN A 95 7.47 -14.10 -10.86
CA GLN A 95 7.96 -14.20 -9.48
C GLN A 95 9.12 -15.19 -9.33
N GLY A 96 9.63 -15.75 -10.43
CA GLY A 96 10.70 -16.75 -10.41
C GLY A 96 10.28 -18.08 -9.76
N ILE A 97 8.98 -18.39 -9.72
CA ILE A 97 8.44 -19.57 -9.06
C ILE A 97 8.35 -20.74 -10.06
N SER A 98 8.66 -21.94 -9.58
CA SER A 98 8.55 -23.16 -10.39
C SER A 98 7.13 -23.38 -10.89
N GLN A 99 7.00 -23.67 -12.20
CA GLN A 99 5.74 -24.02 -12.85
C GLN A 99 5.06 -25.27 -12.27
N LYS A 100 5.79 -26.10 -11.51
CA LYS A 100 5.22 -27.24 -10.76
C LYS A 100 4.14 -26.84 -9.75
N ARG A 101 4.07 -25.56 -9.38
CA ARG A 101 3.07 -25.02 -8.45
C ARG A 101 1.83 -24.45 -9.15
N LYS A 102 1.75 -24.54 -10.49
CA LYS A 102 0.61 -24.04 -11.26
C LYS A 102 -0.70 -24.65 -10.80
N GLU A 103 -0.75 -25.97 -10.61
CA GLU A 103 -1.96 -26.66 -10.17
C GLU A 103 -2.39 -26.21 -8.77
N GLU A 104 -1.46 -25.80 -7.91
CA GLU A 104 -1.77 -25.21 -6.61
C GLU A 104 -2.38 -23.82 -6.77
N LEU A 105 -1.79 -22.96 -7.61
CA LEU A 105 -2.27 -21.60 -7.86
C LEU A 105 -3.68 -21.60 -8.48
N VAL A 106 -3.92 -22.44 -9.49
CA VAL A 106 -5.23 -22.56 -10.13
C VAL A 106 -6.27 -23.14 -9.17
N ARG A 107 -5.87 -24.06 -8.28
CA ARG A 107 -6.77 -24.60 -7.24
C ARG A 107 -7.25 -23.51 -6.29
N ILE A 108 -6.38 -22.59 -5.88
CA ILE A 108 -6.77 -21.43 -5.05
C ILE A 108 -7.88 -20.63 -5.74
N VAL A 109 -7.73 -20.34 -7.03
CA VAL A 109 -8.76 -19.61 -7.78
C VAL A 109 -10.08 -20.38 -7.84
N ARG A 110 -10.04 -21.71 -8.07
CA ARG A 110 -11.27 -22.52 -8.08
C ARG A 110 -11.96 -22.56 -6.73
N GLU A 111 -11.19 -22.66 -5.64
CA GLU A 111 -11.73 -22.60 -4.28
C GLU A 111 -12.34 -21.23 -3.99
N PHE A 112 -11.66 -20.15 -4.41
CA PHE A 112 -12.19 -18.80 -4.29
C PHE A 112 -13.50 -18.61 -5.07
N LYS A 113 -13.59 -19.10 -6.32
CA LYS A 113 -14.83 -19.07 -7.13
C LYS A 113 -16.02 -19.76 -6.46
N LYS A 114 -15.77 -20.75 -5.59
CA LYS A 114 -16.80 -21.48 -4.83
C LYS A 114 -17.18 -20.81 -3.51
N SER A 115 -16.44 -19.79 -3.08
CA SER A 115 -16.67 -19.12 -1.81
C SER A 115 -17.88 -18.18 -1.86
N ASP A 116 -18.53 -17.97 -0.71
CA ASP A 116 -19.61 -17.00 -0.56
C ASP A 116 -19.15 -15.57 -0.91
N LEU A 117 -17.88 -15.25 -0.62
CA LEU A 117 -17.28 -13.96 -0.95
C LEU A 117 -17.27 -13.70 -2.46
N TYR A 118 -16.92 -14.70 -3.26
CA TYR A 118 -16.96 -14.56 -4.72
C TYR A 118 -18.39 -14.47 -5.26
N GLN A 119 -19.35 -15.18 -4.64
CA GLN A 119 -20.76 -15.05 -5.00
C GLN A 119 -21.31 -13.65 -4.71
N ARG A 120 -20.90 -13.04 -3.60
CA ARG A 120 -21.20 -11.63 -3.27
C ARG A 120 -20.57 -10.68 -4.28
N LEU A 121 -19.28 -10.85 -4.56
CA LEU A 121 -18.54 -10.07 -5.55
C LEU A 121 -19.20 -10.09 -6.94
N LYS A 122 -19.71 -11.25 -7.39
CA LYS A 122 -20.40 -11.38 -8.69
C LYS A 122 -21.72 -10.60 -8.77
N LYS A 123 -22.34 -10.32 -7.63
CA LYS A 123 -23.59 -9.55 -7.54
C LYS A 123 -23.35 -8.05 -7.33
N ALA A 124 -22.12 -7.66 -7.00
CA ALA A 124 -21.76 -6.26 -6.75
C ALA A 124 -21.87 -5.44 -8.03
N GLU A 125 -22.44 -4.24 -7.91
CA GLU A 125 -22.54 -3.28 -9.03
C GLU A 125 -21.16 -2.73 -9.39
N LEU A 126 -20.35 -2.41 -8.38
CA LEU A 126 -18.99 -1.90 -8.53
C LEU A 126 -18.01 -2.86 -7.85
N LYS A 127 -16.93 -3.19 -8.56
CA LYS A 127 -15.84 -4.01 -8.03
C LYS A 127 -14.51 -3.56 -8.63
N TYR A 128 -13.48 -3.54 -7.79
CA TYR A 128 -12.13 -3.13 -8.16
C TYR A 128 -11.12 -3.99 -7.43
N SER A 129 -10.05 -4.39 -8.11
CA SER A 129 -8.93 -5.15 -7.52
C SER A 129 -7.63 -4.40 -7.75
N GLU A 130 -6.68 -4.60 -6.82
CA GLU A 130 -5.38 -3.94 -6.81
C GLU A 130 -5.50 -2.40 -6.91
N VAL A 131 -6.32 -1.80 -6.05
CA VAL A 131 -6.60 -0.36 -6.06
C VAL A 131 -5.52 0.39 -5.30
N PRO A 132 -4.66 1.18 -5.97
CA PRO A 132 -3.68 2.00 -5.28
C PRO A 132 -4.38 3.14 -4.54
N PHE A 133 -3.87 3.49 -3.37
CA PHE A 133 -4.30 4.67 -2.63
C PHE A 133 -3.11 5.41 -2.04
N THR A 134 -3.30 6.71 -1.86
CA THR A 134 -2.39 7.60 -1.15
C THR A 134 -3.22 8.58 -0.35
N ILE A 135 -2.95 8.67 0.96
CA ILE A 135 -3.66 9.54 1.89
C ILE A 135 -2.64 10.40 2.61
N ASN A 136 -2.85 11.71 2.64
CA ASN A 136 -2.07 12.61 3.48
C ASN A 136 -2.73 12.73 4.86
N ILE A 137 -2.00 12.37 5.90
CA ILE A 137 -2.47 12.31 7.29
C ILE A 137 -1.75 13.41 8.06
N GLU A 138 -2.50 14.47 8.33
CA GLU A 138 -2.02 15.63 9.09
C GLU A 138 -1.95 15.34 10.60
N PRO A 139 -1.12 16.06 11.38
CA PRO A 139 -1.01 15.89 12.83
C PRO A 139 -2.33 15.97 13.61
N ALA A 140 -3.33 16.68 13.09
CA ALA A 140 -4.64 16.81 13.70
C ALA A 140 -5.56 15.59 13.44
N HIS A 141 -5.16 14.64 12.60
CA HIS A 141 -5.98 13.48 12.24
C HIS A 141 -6.10 12.51 13.44
N PRO A 142 -7.29 11.94 13.73
CA PRO A 142 -7.47 11.04 14.88
C PRO A 142 -6.51 9.84 14.93
N PHE A 143 -6.16 9.28 13.78
CA PHE A 143 -5.20 8.16 13.66
C PHE A 143 -3.72 8.59 13.61
N TYR A 144 -3.41 9.89 13.66
CA TYR A 144 -2.04 10.37 13.48
C TYR A 144 -1.09 9.82 14.55
N THR A 145 -1.49 9.81 15.82
CA THR A 145 -0.65 9.32 16.92
C THR A 145 -0.26 7.85 16.75
N GLU A 146 -1.15 7.00 16.23
CA GLU A 146 -0.86 5.59 15.97
C GLU A 146 0.11 5.40 14.80
N LEU A 147 0.08 6.32 13.83
CA LEU A 147 0.87 6.22 12.60
C LEU A 147 2.21 6.94 12.69
N ALA A 148 2.30 8.07 13.40
CA ALA A 148 3.45 8.96 13.39
C ALA A 148 4.09 9.17 14.78
N GLY A 149 3.46 8.69 15.85
CA GLY A 149 3.92 8.92 17.22
C GLY A 149 3.75 10.38 17.64
N GLN A 150 4.85 11.01 18.09
CA GLN A 150 4.90 12.40 18.57
C GLN A 150 5.54 13.39 17.58
N ASP A 151 5.77 12.98 16.33
CA ASP A 151 6.25 13.93 15.31
C ASP A 151 5.16 14.98 14.99
N SER A 152 5.54 16.07 14.33
CA SER A 152 4.63 17.15 13.95
C SER A 152 4.47 17.30 12.43
N ARG A 153 5.06 16.38 11.65
CA ARG A 153 5.03 16.38 10.18
C ARG A 153 3.93 15.49 9.63
N SER A 154 3.32 15.87 8.51
CA SER A 154 2.31 15.03 7.89
C SER A 154 2.88 13.68 7.42
N VAL A 155 2.03 12.66 7.38
CA VAL A 155 2.38 11.32 6.91
C VAL A 155 1.62 11.03 5.63
N ILE A 156 2.35 10.74 4.56
CA ILE A 156 1.80 10.20 3.33
C ILE A 156 1.73 8.68 3.48
N LEU A 157 0.51 8.16 3.66
CA LEU A 157 0.24 6.73 3.71
C LEU A 157 -0.15 6.23 2.32
N SER A 158 0.66 5.35 1.75
CA SER A 158 0.43 4.76 0.44
C SER A 158 0.34 3.25 0.51
N GLY A 159 -0.59 2.67 -0.24
CA GLY A 159 -0.77 1.22 -0.29
C GLY A 159 -1.64 0.77 -1.46
N THR A 160 -1.94 -0.51 -1.48
CA THR A 160 -2.84 -1.12 -2.45
C THR A 160 -3.89 -1.93 -1.71
N ILE A 161 -5.15 -1.76 -2.08
CA ILE A 161 -6.26 -2.58 -1.59
C ILE A 161 -6.44 -3.74 -2.56
N ASP A 162 -6.33 -4.98 -2.07
CA ASP A 162 -6.36 -6.18 -2.91
C ASP A 162 -7.70 -6.32 -3.67
N LEU A 163 -8.82 -6.12 -2.97
CA LEU A 163 -10.17 -6.11 -3.56
C LEU A 163 -11.09 -5.15 -2.79
N VAL A 164 -11.93 -4.43 -3.52
CA VAL A 164 -13.02 -3.64 -2.94
C VAL A 164 -14.25 -3.72 -3.84
N PHE A 165 -15.43 -3.91 -3.27
CA PHE A 165 -16.68 -3.96 -4.03
C PHE A 165 -17.85 -3.36 -3.25
N LYS A 166 -18.87 -2.89 -3.97
CA LYS A 166 -20.03 -2.20 -3.40
C LYS A 166 -21.22 -3.14 -3.27
N GLU A 167 -21.73 -3.26 -2.06
CA GLU A 167 -22.99 -3.91 -1.71
C GLU A 167 -24.05 -2.88 -1.35
N ALA A 168 -25.27 -3.35 -1.06
CA ALA A 168 -26.40 -2.47 -0.73
C ALA A 168 -26.21 -1.73 0.62
N ASP A 169 -25.49 -2.34 1.55
CA ASP A 169 -25.21 -1.85 2.90
C ASP A 169 -23.86 -1.10 3.01
N GLY A 170 -23.02 -1.13 1.98
CA GLY A 170 -21.79 -0.34 1.95
C GLY A 170 -20.68 -0.91 1.07
N TRP A 171 -19.46 -0.43 1.30
CA TRP A 171 -18.26 -0.93 0.66
C TRP A 171 -17.67 -2.09 1.45
N VAL A 172 -17.37 -3.18 0.75
CA VAL A 172 -16.62 -4.31 1.28
C VAL A 172 -15.21 -4.20 0.75
N VAL A 173 -14.27 -3.90 1.64
CA VAL A 173 -12.83 -4.04 1.39
C VAL A 173 -12.45 -5.49 1.64
N VAL A 174 -11.46 -6.04 0.93
CA VAL A 174 -10.94 -7.39 1.08
C VAL A 174 -9.41 -7.36 0.97
N ASP A 175 -8.74 -8.01 1.91
CA ASP A 175 -7.30 -8.27 1.89
C ASP A 175 -7.08 -9.79 1.84
N TYR A 176 -6.35 -10.26 0.82
CA TYR A 176 -6.04 -11.66 0.62
C TYR A 176 -4.78 -12.02 1.40
N LYS A 177 -4.91 -12.91 2.38
CA LYS A 177 -3.76 -13.52 3.06
C LYS A 177 -3.49 -14.93 2.52
N THR A 178 -2.26 -15.15 2.07
CA THR A 178 -1.77 -16.47 1.62
C THR A 178 -1.20 -17.32 2.75
N ASP A 179 -0.92 -16.71 3.90
CA ASP A 179 -0.44 -17.40 5.10
C ASP A 179 -1.52 -18.34 5.65
N ARG A 180 -1.20 -19.63 5.84
CA ARG A 180 -2.17 -20.59 6.40
C ARG A 180 -2.05 -20.64 7.93
N PRO A 181 -3.13 -20.40 8.70
CA PRO A 181 -3.13 -20.67 10.14
C PRO A 181 -2.72 -22.11 10.44
N LYS A 182 -1.82 -22.30 11.42
CA LYS A 182 -1.39 -23.65 11.86
C LYS A 182 -2.55 -24.48 12.41
N ASN A 183 -3.55 -23.83 13.03
CA ASN A 183 -4.71 -24.49 13.60
C ASN A 183 -5.99 -24.12 12.85
N LYS A 184 -6.81 -25.12 12.51
CA LYS A 184 -8.14 -24.91 11.89
C LYS A 184 -9.07 -24.01 12.70
N LYS A 185 -8.89 -23.95 14.02
CA LYS A 185 -9.69 -23.13 14.95
C LYS A 185 -9.42 -21.62 14.81
N ASP A 186 -8.36 -21.23 14.13
CA ASP A 186 -7.96 -19.83 13.98
C ASP A 186 -8.46 -19.20 12.66
N TYR A 187 -9.04 -19.98 11.75
CA TYR A 187 -9.60 -19.49 10.49
C TYR A 187 -10.78 -18.50 10.66
N PRO A 188 -11.69 -18.64 11.64
CA PRO A 188 -12.73 -17.62 11.85
C PRO A 188 -12.16 -16.26 12.29
N LYS A 189 -10.99 -16.25 12.94
CA LYS A 189 -10.34 -15.04 13.44
C LYS A 189 -9.60 -14.26 12.34
N THR A 190 -9.33 -14.90 11.20
CA THR A 190 -8.73 -14.23 10.02
C THR A 190 -9.76 -13.53 9.14
N VAL A 191 -11.06 -13.80 9.33
CA VAL A 191 -12.17 -13.24 8.51
C VAL A 191 -12.78 -11.97 9.15
N PHE A 192 -12.45 -11.68 10.42
CA PHE A 192 -13.13 -10.68 11.24
C PHE A 192 -12.37 -9.34 11.28
N ASN A 193 -12.44 -8.54 10.21
CA ASN A 193 -12.30 -7.07 10.27
C ASN A 193 -12.62 -6.38 8.93
N PHE A 194 -13.78 -6.69 8.35
CA PHE A 194 -14.28 -5.99 7.16
C PHE A 194 -15.43 -5.06 7.51
N LEU A 195 -15.09 -3.96 8.19
CA LEU A 195 -15.93 -2.77 8.30
C LEU A 195 -14.99 -1.56 8.31
N LEU A 196 -14.82 -0.90 7.16
CA LEU A 196 -14.51 0.52 7.18
C LEU A 196 -15.87 1.22 7.11
N GLU A 197 -16.36 1.60 8.28
CA GLU A 197 -17.54 2.46 8.40
C GLU A 197 -17.33 3.72 7.57
N SER A 198 -18.44 4.13 6.96
CA SER A 198 -18.64 5.30 6.13
C SER A 198 -17.85 6.52 6.59
N PHE A 199 -17.04 7.09 5.70
CA PHE A 199 -16.71 8.51 5.76
C PHE A 199 -16.91 9.13 4.38
N LEU A 200 -18.05 9.80 4.24
CA LEU A 200 -18.14 11.10 3.57
C LEU A 200 -17.70 12.16 4.59
#